data_AF-A0A519D4U7-F1
#
_entry.id   AF-A0A519D4U7-F1
#
_cell.length_a   1.000
_cell.length_b   1.000
_cell.length_c   1.000
_cell.angle_alpha   90.00
_cell.angle_beta   90.00
_cell.angle_gamma   90.00
#
_symmetry.space_group_name_H-M   'P 1'
#
loop_
_entity.id
_entity.type
_entity.pdbx_description
1 polymer ?
#
loop_
_entity_poly.entity_id
_entity_poly.type
_entity_poly.pdbx_seq_one_letter_code
_entity_poly.pdbx_strand_id
1 'polypeptide(L)'
;MIVEEFIENPKMLSDFANQKIDWSNFLTLLHLLLVKHGERKFHLASTSKRHSKNLRDLADKLELKWKVVSGTELFEYQKQVTPLPQIVIDAFGNKINGRNTHGLVIAKDENALDSLEGSVFSDSNTGKILEYPDCCINWFVNNTSSGWEEVYAFVMEQSPEGANMPVEDVIEMMDQNYESDHVHESKKRIKKIYVNHIAESRDTMPFIFFQPCDVCIGPSSPAKKLNEKYANFAKENYLQLYKIIIAQGKIDADSYDPLHKRISGNETQ
;
A
#
# COMPACT_ATOMS: atom_id res chain seq x y z
N MET A 1 -1.14 -19.07 -23.03
CA MET A 1 -0.50 -20.08 -22.17
C MET A 1 -0.18 -19.59 -20.76
N ILE A 2 0.79 -18.68 -20.50
CA ILE A 2 1.17 -18.30 -19.12
C ILE A 2 0.00 -17.70 -18.31
N VAL A 3 -0.79 -16.81 -18.92
CA VAL A 3 -1.94 -16.16 -18.25
C VAL A 3 -3.04 -17.17 -17.93
N GLU A 4 -3.35 -18.06 -18.88
CA GLU A 4 -4.36 -19.12 -18.69
C GLU A 4 -3.95 -20.13 -17.62
N GLU A 5 -2.69 -20.59 -17.65
CA GLU A 5 -2.10 -21.48 -16.62
C GLU A 5 -2.21 -20.85 -15.22
N PHE A 6 -1.94 -19.55 -15.10
CA PHE A 6 -2.07 -18.86 -13.83
C PHE A 6 -3.52 -18.70 -13.38
N ILE A 7 -4.45 -18.44 -14.30
CA ILE A 7 -5.88 -18.33 -14.00
C ILE A 7 -6.43 -19.66 -13.47
N GLU A 8 -6.01 -20.78 -14.05
CA GLU A 8 -6.44 -22.11 -13.64
C GLU A 8 -5.84 -22.53 -12.28
N ASN A 9 -4.61 -22.09 -11.98
CA ASN A 9 -3.91 -22.44 -10.75
C ASN A 9 -3.13 -21.23 -10.19
N PRO A 10 -3.82 -20.26 -9.55
CA PRO A 10 -3.19 -19.04 -9.08
C PRO A 10 -2.17 -19.36 -7.99
N LYS A 11 -0.96 -18.84 -8.16
CA LYS A 11 0.07 -18.87 -7.13
C LYS A 11 0.02 -17.58 -6.33
N MET A 12 0.43 -17.66 -5.06
CA MET A 12 0.60 -16.48 -4.23
C MET A 12 1.75 -15.62 -4.79
N LEU A 13 1.40 -14.44 -5.30
CA LEU A 13 2.29 -13.42 -5.85
C LEU A 13 2.32 -12.13 -5.02
N SER A 14 1.33 -11.92 -4.14
CA SER A 14 1.21 -10.71 -3.35
C SER A 14 1.06 -11.02 -1.85
N ASP A 15 1.67 -10.19 -1.01
CA ASP A 15 1.45 -10.21 0.44
C ASP A 15 0.04 -9.73 0.82
N PHE A 16 -0.61 -8.99 -0.07
CA PHE A 16 -2.03 -8.60 0.08
C PHE A 16 -2.98 -9.75 -0.25
N ALA A 17 -2.49 -10.93 -0.66
CA ALA A 17 -3.34 -12.08 -0.93
C ALA A 17 -3.65 -12.81 0.38
N ASN A 18 -4.91 -13.20 0.54
CA ASN A 18 -5.32 -14.07 1.64
C ASN A 18 -5.91 -15.37 1.08
N GLN A 19 -6.07 -16.39 1.93
CA GLN A 19 -6.50 -17.73 1.51
C GLN A 19 -7.89 -17.80 0.85
N LYS A 20 -8.67 -16.72 0.90
CA LYS A 20 -10.04 -16.67 0.39
C LYS A 20 -10.22 -15.70 -0.77
N ILE A 21 -9.29 -14.76 -0.96
CA ILE A 21 -9.39 -13.66 -1.93
C ILE A 21 -8.06 -13.50 -2.64
N ASP A 22 -8.07 -13.77 -3.95
CA ASP A 22 -6.90 -13.80 -4.82
C ASP A 22 -6.76 -12.53 -5.68
N TRP A 23 -7.61 -11.52 -5.45
CA TRP A 23 -7.62 -10.27 -6.21
C TRP A 23 -6.22 -9.70 -6.43
N SER A 24 -5.42 -9.61 -5.36
CA SER A 24 -4.07 -9.07 -5.40
C SER A 24 -3.08 -9.95 -6.18
N ASN A 25 -3.29 -11.27 -6.24
CA ASN A 25 -2.48 -12.18 -7.07
C ASN A 25 -2.73 -11.92 -8.57
N PHE A 26 -4.01 -11.80 -8.97
CA PHE A 26 -4.38 -11.48 -10.35
C PHE A 26 -3.94 -10.07 -10.76
N LEU A 27 -4.06 -9.10 -9.84
CA LEU A 27 -3.59 -7.75 -10.10
C LEU A 27 -2.06 -7.71 -10.23
N THR A 28 -1.31 -8.47 -9.42
CA THR A 28 0.14 -8.60 -9.58
C THR A 28 0.50 -9.17 -10.94
N LEU A 29 -0.18 -10.22 -11.41
CA LEU A 29 0.02 -10.74 -12.77
C LEU A 29 -0.21 -9.65 -13.83
N LEU A 30 -1.32 -8.89 -13.72
CA LEU A 30 -1.57 -7.77 -14.64
C LEU A 30 -0.43 -6.74 -14.61
N HIS A 31 0.06 -6.37 -13.44
CA HIS A 31 1.16 -5.42 -13.30
C HIS A 31 2.45 -5.90 -13.95
N LEU A 32 2.77 -7.20 -13.88
CA LEU A 32 3.91 -7.76 -14.62
C LEU A 32 3.70 -7.72 -16.13
N LEU A 33 2.47 -7.97 -16.60
CA LEU A 33 2.14 -7.85 -18.03
C LEU A 33 2.26 -6.40 -18.50
N LEU A 34 1.79 -5.43 -17.71
CA LEU A 34 1.97 -4.00 -18.01
C LEU A 34 3.46 -3.63 -18.11
N VAL A 35 4.32 -4.15 -17.24
CA VAL A 35 5.79 -3.97 -17.34
C VAL A 35 6.34 -4.60 -18.61
N LYS A 36 5.95 -5.83 -18.95
CA LYS A 36 6.39 -6.52 -20.18
C LYS A 36 6.08 -5.70 -21.44
N HIS A 37 4.89 -5.10 -21.47
CA HIS A 37 4.43 -4.29 -22.60
C HIS A 37 4.85 -2.81 -22.54
N GLY A 38 5.54 -2.37 -21.48
CA GLY A 38 6.02 -0.99 -21.35
C GLY A 38 4.94 0.01 -20.93
N GLU A 39 3.78 -0.46 -20.47
CA GLU A 39 2.71 0.38 -19.93
C GLU A 39 2.97 0.89 -18.51
N ARG A 40 3.93 0.25 -17.84
CA ARG A 40 4.42 0.57 -16.50
C ARG A 40 5.92 0.33 -16.44
N LYS A 41 6.66 1.15 -15.69
CA LYS A 41 8.12 1.02 -15.59
C LYS A 41 8.57 -0.14 -14.69
N PHE A 42 7.93 -0.27 -13.53
CA PHE A 42 8.35 -1.20 -12.48
C PHE A 42 7.19 -1.94 -11.82
N HIS A 43 7.49 -3.11 -11.28
CA HIS A 43 6.73 -3.71 -10.19
C HIS A 43 7.67 -3.85 -8.99
N LEU A 44 7.20 -3.45 -7.81
CA LEU A 44 7.93 -3.54 -6.54
C LEU A 44 7.17 -4.47 -5.60
N ALA A 45 7.89 -5.39 -4.97
CA ALA A 45 7.35 -6.33 -3.99
C ALA A 45 8.30 -6.47 -2.80
N SER A 46 7.77 -6.95 -1.67
CA SER A 46 8.59 -7.31 -0.52
C SER A 46 9.49 -8.52 -0.83
N THR A 47 10.56 -8.68 -0.08
CA THR A 47 11.53 -9.78 -0.22
C THR A 47 11.15 -11.05 0.56
N SER A 48 9.93 -11.13 1.13
CA SER A 48 9.51 -12.30 1.91
C SER A 48 9.52 -13.60 1.07
N LYS A 49 9.85 -14.73 1.71
CA LYS A 49 10.39 -15.92 1.03
C LYS A 49 9.43 -16.61 0.06
N ARG A 50 8.13 -16.69 0.38
CA ARG A 50 7.20 -17.55 -0.39
C ARG A 50 6.75 -16.90 -1.70
N HIS A 51 6.24 -15.67 -1.67
CA HIS A 51 5.79 -14.97 -2.88
C HIS A 51 6.96 -14.48 -3.72
N SER A 52 8.09 -14.09 -3.11
CA SER A 52 9.26 -13.63 -3.90
C SER A 52 9.80 -14.70 -4.84
N LYS A 53 9.73 -15.99 -4.46
CA LYS A 53 10.09 -17.08 -5.38
C LYS A 53 9.12 -17.15 -6.55
N ASN A 54 7.81 -17.21 -6.28
CA ASN A 54 6.80 -17.31 -7.34
C ASN A 54 6.83 -16.09 -8.29
N LEU A 55 7.08 -14.90 -7.75
CA LEU A 55 7.26 -13.67 -8.52
C LEU A 55 8.45 -13.75 -9.47
N ARG A 56 9.61 -14.21 -8.98
CA ARG A 56 10.82 -14.37 -9.80
C ARG A 56 10.63 -15.41 -10.90
N ASP A 57 10.10 -16.59 -10.53
CA ASP A 57 9.80 -17.66 -11.50
C ASP A 57 8.84 -17.16 -12.61
N LEU A 58 7.84 -16.36 -12.24
CA LEU A 58 6.90 -15.77 -13.20
C LEU A 58 7.54 -14.66 -14.03
N ALA A 59 8.37 -13.80 -13.42
CA ALA A 59 9.12 -12.77 -14.13
C ALA A 59 10.04 -13.40 -15.20
N ASP A 60 10.76 -14.47 -14.85
CA ASP A 60 11.62 -15.22 -15.77
C ASP A 60 10.81 -15.82 -16.93
N LYS A 61 9.65 -16.46 -16.63
CA LYS A 61 8.71 -16.94 -17.67
C LYS A 61 8.20 -15.82 -18.58
N LEU A 62 8.04 -14.61 -18.05
CA LEU A 62 7.63 -13.43 -18.80
C LEU A 62 8.81 -12.69 -19.44
N GLU A 63 10.03 -13.23 -19.36
CA GLU A 63 11.27 -12.63 -19.89
C GLU A 63 11.54 -11.22 -19.33
N LEU A 64 11.10 -10.97 -18.11
CA LEU A 64 11.35 -9.74 -17.37
C LEU A 64 12.65 -9.85 -16.58
N LYS A 65 13.25 -8.71 -16.26
CA LYS A 65 14.42 -8.61 -15.38
C LYS A 65 13.97 -8.36 -13.96
N TRP A 66 14.66 -8.94 -12.99
CA TRP A 66 14.39 -8.69 -11.58
C TRP A 66 15.67 -8.61 -10.78
N LYS A 67 15.66 -7.79 -9.73
CA LYS A 67 16.77 -7.58 -8.81
C LYS A 67 16.24 -7.31 -7.42
N VAL A 68 16.93 -7.82 -6.39
CA VAL A 68 16.74 -7.33 -5.03
C VAL A 68 17.59 -6.08 -4.90
N VAL A 69 16.93 -4.94 -4.80
CA VAL A 69 17.56 -3.63 -4.71
C VAL A 69 17.72 -3.27 -3.24
N SER A 70 18.91 -2.81 -2.87
CA SER A 70 19.19 -2.34 -1.51
C SER A 70 19.01 -0.83 -1.43
N GLY A 71 18.53 -0.35 -0.29
CA GLY A 71 18.33 1.07 -0.04
C GLY A 71 18.20 1.38 1.43
N THR A 72 17.74 2.58 1.74
CA THR A 72 17.55 3.04 3.13
C THR A 72 16.13 3.47 3.41
N GLU A 73 15.67 3.28 4.63
CA GLU A 73 14.38 3.80 5.09
C GLU A 73 14.46 5.29 5.42
N LEU A 74 13.33 5.97 5.29
CA LEU A 74 13.14 7.35 5.72
C LEU A 74 11.81 7.45 6.46
N PHE A 75 11.85 7.99 7.67
CA PHE A 75 10.69 8.44 8.40
C PHE A 75 10.13 9.70 7.74
N GLU A 76 8.96 9.57 7.12
CA GLU A 76 8.24 10.69 6.54
C GLU A 76 7.20 11.22 7.54
N TYR A 77 7.33 12.50 7.85
CA TYR A 77 6.36 13.22 8.65
C TYR A 77 6.00 14.54 7.98
N GLN A 78 4.72 14.73 7.70
CA GLN A 78 4.16 15.99 7.24
C GLN A 78 3.49 16.67 8.42
N LYS A 79 3.99 17.87 8.75
CA LYS A 79 3.50 18.68 9.86
C LYS A 79 2.01 18.99 9.70
N GLN A 80 1.19 18.58 10.66
CA GLN A 80 -0.23 18.91 10.69
C GLN A 80 -0.51 20.13 11.58
N VAL A 81 -1.80 20.42 11.78
CA VAL A 81 -2.30 21.53 12.61
C VAL A 81 -1.81 21.43 14.05
N THR A 82 -1.76 20.23 14.62
CA THR A 82 -1.25 19.95 15.97
C THR A 82 -0.06 19.01 15.87
N PRO A 83 1.15 19.56 15.68
CA PRO A 83 2.31 18.75 15.32
C PRO A 83 2.88 17.97 16.50
N LEU A 84 3.57 16.87 16.20
CA LEU A 84 4.41 16.17 17.15
C LEU A 84 5.52 17.09 17.68
N PRO A 85 5.93 16.95 18.95
CA PRO A 85 7.12 17.62 19.45
C PRO A 85 8.36 17.22 18.65
N GLN A 86 9.27 18.16 18.41
CA GLN A 86 10.48 17.91 17.62
C GLN A 86 11.34 16.77 18.21
N ILE A 87 11.42 16.67 19.54
CA ILE A 87 12.17 15.59 20.20
C ILE A 87 11.63 14.20 19.85
N VAL A 88 10.31 14.06 19.64
CA VAL A 88 9.68 12.81 19.22
C VAL A 88 9.97 12.53 17.74
N ILE A 89 9.87 13.56 16.89
CA ILE A 89 10.21 13.46 15.46
C ILE A 89 11.67 13.03 15.28
N ASP A 90 12.59 13.65 16.01
CA ASP A 90 14.01 13.34 15.97
C ASP A 90 14.28 11.91 16.48
N ALA A 91 13.57 11.47 17.52
CA ALA A 91 13.68 10.12 18.05
C ALA A 91 13.23 9.06 17.02
N PHE A 92 12.10 9.27 16.33
CA PHE A 92 11.67 8.42 15.21
C PHE A 92 12.67 8.45 14.05
N GLY A 93 13.15 9.64 13.69
CA GLY A 93 14.16 9.82 12.65
C GLY A 93 15.44 9.05 12.95
N ASN A 94 15.98 9.16 14.17
CA ASN A 94 17.16 8.42 14.61
C ASN A 94 16.93 6.91 14.63
N LYS A 95 15.70 6.48 14.94
CA LYS A 95 15.33 5.07 14.93
C LYS A 95 15.31 4.53 13.50
N ILE A 96 14.67 5.21 12.55
CA ILE A 96 14.30 4.68 11.22
C ILE A 96 15.27 5.08 10.11
N ASN A 97 15.71 6.34 10.08
CA ASN A 97 16.42 6.90 8.93
C ASN A 97 17.76 6.18 8.70
N GLY A 98 18.02 5.79 7.46
CA GLY A 98 19.27 5.14 7.08
C GLY A 98 19.30 3.64 7.38
N ARG A 99 18.24 3.06 7.97
CA ARG A 99 18.14 1.59 8.11
C ARG A 99 18.17 0.93 6.75
N ASN A 100 18.97 -0.12 6.62
CA ASN A 100 19.03 -0.91 5.41
C ASN A 100 17.69 -1.61 5.17
N THR A 101 17.15 -1.43 3.98
CA THR A 101 15.94 -2.12 3.53
C THR A 101 16.13 -2.64 2.12
N HIS A 102 15.26 -3.57 1.72
CA HIS A 102 15.39 -4.30 0.46
C HIS A 102 14.03 -4.47 -0.20
N GLY A 103 13.99 -4.25 -1.52
CA GLY A 103 12.81 -4.47 -2.35
C GLY A 103 13.13 -5.40 -3.52
N LEU A 104 12.22 -6.32 -3.84
CA LEU A 104 12.27 -7.03 -5.11
C LEU A 104 11.67 -6.13 -6.19
N VAL A 105 12.50 -5.68 -7.13
CA VAL A 105 12.07 -4.87 -8.27
C VAL A 105 12.08 -5.73 -9.52
N ILE A 106 11.02 -5.61 -10.32
CA ILE A 106 10.87 -6.25 -11.62
C ILE A 106 10.68 -5.16 -12.68
N ALA A 107 11.42 -5.25 -13.78
CA ALA A 107 11.42 -4.29 -14.88
C ALA A 107 11.58 -4.99 -16.23
N LYS A 108 11.40 -4.24 -17.32
CA LYS A 108 11.66 -4.73 -18.68
C LYS A 108 13.17 -4.75 -19.03
N ASP A 109 13.94 -3.80 -18.49
CA ASP A 109 15.37 -3.63 -18.74
C ASP A 109 16.15 -3.66 -17.41
N GLU A 110 17.31 -4.32 -17.41
CA GLU A 110 18.23 -4.41 -16.30
C GLU A 110 18.81 -3.04 -15.90
N ASN A 111 19.06 -2.17 -16.89
CA ASN A 111 19.54 -0.80 -16.63
C ASN A 111 18.55 0.01 -15.77
N ALA A 112 17.26 -0.26 -15.90
CA ALA A 112 16.24 0.41 -15.09
C ALA A 112 16.29 -0.05 -13.62
N LEU A 113 16.70 -1.29 -13.35
CA LEU A 113 16.83 -1.81 -12.00
C LEU A 113 18.00 -1.17 -11.26
N ASP A 114 19.14 -0.99 -11.94
CA ASP A 114 20.33 -0.37 -11.35
C ASP A 114 20.10 1.09 -10.96
N SER A 115 19.20 1.80 -11.65
CA SER A 115 18.82 3.17 -11.29
C SER A 115 18.14 3.32 -9.92
N LEU A 116 17.71 2.20 -9.32
CA LEU A 116 17.07 2.20 -8.01
C LEU A 116 18.04 1.77 -6.89
N GLU A 117 19.27 1.33 -7.19
CA GLU A 117 20.23 0.94 -6.16
C GLU A 117 20.61 2.13 -5.27
N GLY A 118 20.58 1.92 -3.94
CA GLY A 118 20.81 2.98 -2.97
C GLY A 118 19.65 3.97 -2.84
N SER A 119 18.47 3.66 -3.41
CA SER A 119 17.29 4.51 -3.25
C SER A 119 16.87 4.63 -1.79
N VAL A 120 16.32 5.80 -1.46
CA VAL A 120 15.60 6.00 -0.21
C VAL A 120 14.18 5.47 -0.39
N PHE A 121 13.87 4.37 0.29
CA PHE A 121 12.55 3.78 0.35
C PHE A 121 11.73 4.46 1.44
N SER A 122 10.84 5.32 0.98
CA SER A 122 9.81 5.96 1.78
C SER A 122 8.46 5.76 1.10
N ASP A 123 7.37 6.07 1.79
CA ASP A 123 6.03 5.98 1.18
C ASP A 123 5.92 6.89 -0.05
N SER A 124 6.44 8.11 0.03
CA SER A 124 6.39 9.03 -1.10
C SER A 124 7.25 8.59 -2.29
N ASN A 125 8.49 8.16 -2.04
CA ASN A 125 9.37 7.71 -3.11
C ASN A 125 8.88 6.39 -3.72
N THR A 126 8.37 5.48 -2.90
CA THR A 126 7.77 4.23 -3.38
C THR A 126 6.57 4.51 -4.27
N GLY A 127 5.69 5.44 -3.87
CA GLY A 127 4.56 5.88 -4.69
C GLY A 127 5.01 6.43 -6.05
N LYS A 128 6.08 7.24 -6.09
CA LYS A 128 6.64 7.79 -7.32
C LYS A 128 7.26 6.72 -8.22
N ILE A 129 8.05 5.80 -7.65
CA ILE A 129 8.62 4.64 -8.38
C ILE A 129 7.50 3.82 -9.03
N LEU A 130 6.37 3.68 -8.34
CA LEU A 130 5.22 2.91 -8.78
C LEU A 130 4.25 3.70 -9.67
N GLU A 131 4.56 4.96 -10.00
CA GLU A 131 3.81 5.86 -10.87
C GLU A 131 2.39 6.16 -10.35
N TYR A 132 2.24 6.23 -9.02
CA TYR A 132 0.97 6.61 -8.40
C TYR A 132 0.72 8.12 -8.49
N PRO A 133 -0.55 8.56 -8.52
CA PRO A 133 -0.85 9.99 -8.52
C PRO A 133 -0.33 10.71 -7.27
N ASP A 134 0.34 11.85 -7.47
CA ASP A 134 0.91 12.65 -6.37
C ASP A 134 -0.10 12.99 -5.27
N CYS A 135 -1.36 13.26 -5.64
CA CYS A 135 -2.41 13.54 -4.66
C CYS A 135 -2.74 12.34 -3.76
N CYS A 136 -2.61 11.11 -4.26
CA CYS A 136 -2.80 9.90 -3.44
C CYS A 136 -1.58 9.64 -2.56
N ILE A 137 -0.38 9.88 -3.11
CA ILE A 137 0.88 9.77 -2.36
C ILE A 137 0.86 10.75 -1.17
N ASN A 138 0.60 12.02 -1.43
CA ASN A 138 0.57 13.06 -0.39
C ASN A 138 -0.53 12.79 0.65
N TRP A 139 -1.70 12.32 0.22
CA TRP A 139 -2.78 11.95 1.15
C TRP A 139 -2.39 10.78 2.05
N PHE A 140 -1.71 9.76 1.51
CA PHE A 140 -1.22 8.64 2.29
C PHE A 140 -0.22 9.09 3.37
N VAL A 141 0.79 9.86 2.99
CA VAL A 141 1.81 10.38 3.92
C VAL A 141 1.18 11.28 5.00
N ASN A 142 0.23 12.13 4.62
CA ASN A 142 -0.51 12.96 5.58
C ASN A 142 -1.30 12.12 6.56
N ASN A 143 -2.04 11.11 6.09
CA ASN A 143 -2.78 10.22 6.96
C ASN A 143 -1.86 9.49 7.93
N THR A 144 -0.73 8.96 7.44
CA THR A 144 0.25 8.29 8.30
C THR A 144 0.73 9.24 9.42
N SER A 145 1.03 10.49 9.06
CA SER A 145 1.46 11.54 9.99
C SER A 145 0.39 11.89 11.03
N SER A 146 -0.86 12.08 10.61
CA SER A 146 -1.99 12.31 11.54
C SER A 146 -2.21 11.14 12.49
N GLY A 147 -1.98 9.91 12.03
CA GLY A 147 -2.03 8.73 12.89
C GLY A 147 -1.04 8.80 14.05
N TRP A 148 0.19 9.25 13.78
CA TRP A 148 1.21 9.38 14.83
C TRP A 148 0.83 10.47 15.84
N GLU A 149 0.19 11.55 15.41
CA GLU A 149 -0.29 12.62 16.31
C GLU A 149 -1.42 12.15 17.22
N GLU A 150 -2.40 11.42 16.67
CA GLU A 150 -3.49 10.82 17.43
C GLU A 150 -2.97 9.87 18.52
N VAL A 151 -2.01 9.03 18.16
CA VAL A 151 -1.40 8.06 19.08
C VAL A 151 -0.53 8.76 20.12
N TYR A 152 0.23 9.79 19.73
CA TYR A 152 0.99 10.60 20.67
C TYR A 152 0.08 11.26 21.72
N ALA A 153 -1.03 11.87 21.28
CA ALA A 153 -2.00 12.47 22.20
C ALA A 153 -2.56 11.45 23.20
N PHE A 154 -2.89 10.25 22.71
CA PHE A 154 -3.32 9.14 23.56
C PHE A 154 -2.24 8.72 24.58
N VAL A 155 -1.00 8.51 24.15
CA VAL A 155 0.11 8.11 25.05
C VAL A 155 0.32 9.16 26.14
N MET A 156 0.27 10.45 25.79
CA MET A 156 0.40 11.54 26.76
C MET A 156 -0.77 11.62 27.73
N GLU A 157 -2.00 11.34 27.30
CA GLU A 157 -3.19 11.30 28.17
C GLU A 157 -3.14 10.13 29.15
N GLN A 158 -2.63 8.97 28.73
CA GLN A 158 -2.52 7.77 29.57
C GLN A 158 -1.29 7.79 30.50
N SER A 159 -0.30 8.64 30.23
CA SER A 159 0.94 8.70 30.99
C SER A 159 0.76 9.39 32.35
N PRO A 160 0.97 8.71 33.50
CA PRO A 160 0.94 9.34 34.82
C PRO A 160 2.03 10.41 34.98
N GLU A 161 3.14 10.27 34.22
CA GLU A 161 4.29 11.16 34.22
C GLU A 161 4.15 12.28 33.18
N GLY A 162 3.15 12.18 32.29
CA GLY A 162 2.86 13.13 31.22
C GLY A 162 4.10 13.46 30.40
N ALA A 163 4.40 14.75 30.32
CA ALA A 163 5.54 15.29 29.56
C ALA A 163 6.93 14.94 30.14
N ASN A 164 7.02 14.35 31.34
CA ASN A 164 8.29 13.93 31.94
C ASN A 164 8.71 12.50 31.55
N MET A 165 7.86 11.77 30.82
CA MET A 165 8.18 10.44 30.32
C MET A 165 9.39 10.48 29.37
N PRO A 166 10.34 9.54 29.47
CA PRO A 166 11.45 9.42 28.52
C PRO A 166 10.94 9.29 27.07
N VAL A 167 11.60 9.98 26.13
CA VAL A 167 11.13 10.00 24.72
C VAL A 167 11.19 8.59 24.10
N GLU A 168 12.11 7.75 24.54
CA GLU A 168 12.25 6.36 24.13
C GLU A 168 11.03 5.53 24.50
N ASP A 169 10.49 5.72 25.72
CA ASP A 169 9.28 5.05 26.19
C ASP A 169 8.05 5.55 25.43
N VAL A 170 8.00 6.87 25.15
CA VAL A 170 6.95 7.47 24.32
C VAL A 170 6.90 6.82 22.94
N ILE A 171 8.02 6.75 22.23
CA ILE A 171 8.03 6.16 20.87
C ILE A 171 7.72 4.66 20.89
N GLU A 172 8.13 3.93 21.92
CA GLU A 172 7.79 2.50 22.06
C GLU A 172 6.28 2.32 22.27
N MET A 173 5.67 3.09 23.17
CA MET A 173 4.23 3.06 23.39
C MET A 173 3.47 3.50 22.14
N MET A 174 3.97 4.49 21.40
CA MET A 174 3.38 4.92 20.15
C MET A 174 3.41 3.79 19.10
N ASP A 175 4.56 3.13 18.89
CA ASP A 175 4.67 2.00 17.96
C ASP A 175 3.72 0.86 18.31
N GLN A 176 3.57 0.55 19.61
CA GLN A 176 2.66 -0.49 20.08
C GLN A 176 1.17 -0.13 19.89
N ASN A 177 0.85 1.16 19.86
CA ASN A 177 -0.54 1.65 19.80
C ASN A 177 -0.95 2.19 18.43
N TYR A 178 -0.07 2.23 17.43
CA TYR A 178 -0.37 2.83 16.13
C TYR A 178 -1.58 2.21 15.42
N GLU A 179 -1.71 0.89 15.50
CA GLU A 179 -2.83 0.12 14.95
C GLU A 179 -3.82 -0.34 16.03
N SER A 180 -3.72 0.23 17.24
CA SER A 180 -4.52 -0.20 18.38
C SER A 180 -5.95 0.34 18.31
N ASP A 181 -6.90 -0.55 18.56
CA ASP A 181 -8.32 -0.23 18.71
C ASP A 181 -8.62 0.66 19.94
N HIS A 182 -7.63 0.90 20.80
CA HIS A 182 -7.74 1.76 21.98
C HIS A 182 -7.61 3.25 21.66
N VAL A 183 -6.96 3.62 20.55
CA VAL A 183 -6.84 5.01 20.11
C VAL A 183 -8.08 5.35 19.28
N HIS A 184 -9.11 5.92 19.91
CA HIS A 184 -10.44 6.08 19.28
C HIS A 184 -10.42 6.85 17.96
N GLU A 185 -9.66 7.94 17.88
CA GLU A 185 -9.55 8.73 16.64
C GLU A 185 -8.79 7.97 15.55
N SER A 186 -7.69 7.29 15.89
CA SER A 186 -7.00 6.41 14.94
C SER A 186 -7.90 5.26 14.47
N LYS A 187 -8.67 4.66 15.37
CA LYS A 187 -9.66 3.64 15.00
C LYS A 187 -10.70 4.19 14.03
N LYS A 188 -11.28 5.36 14.27
CA LYS A 188 -12.24 5.99 13.35
C LYS A 188 -11.61 6.30 12.00
N ARG A 189 -10.41 6.88 11.98
CA ARG A 189 -9.65 7.22 10.77
C ARG A 189 -9.34 5.96 9.96
N ILE A 190 -8.71 4.96 10.58
CA ILE A 190 -8.37 3.67 9.98
C ILE A 190 -9.62 3.00 9.41
N LYS A 191 -10.71 3.02 10.16
CA LYS A 191 -12.00 2.46 9.74
C LYS A 191 -12.59 3.19 8.53
N LYS A 192 -12.52 4.52 8.50
CA LYS A 192 -12.88 5.33 7.31
C LYS A 192 -12.01 4.93 6.12
N ILE A 193 -10.71 4.77 6.31
CA ILE A 193 -9.77 4.33 5.24
C ILE A 193 -10.16 2.96 4.70
N TYR A 194 -10.36 1.96 5.57
CA TYR A 194 -10.72 0.60 5.16
C TYR A 194 -12.03 0.55 4.38
N VAL A 195 -13.07 1.24 4.84
CA VAL A 195 -14.37 1.19 4.15
C VAL A 195 -14.39 2.11 2.94
N ASN A 196 -14.14 3.40 3.13
CA ASN A 196 -14.42 4.39 2.11
C ASN A 196 -13.33 4.44 1.04
N HIS A 197 -12.10 4.06 1.36
CA HIS A 197 -11.00 4.17 0.41
C HIS A 197 -10.58 2.81 -0.14
N ILE A 198 -10.49 1.77 0.70
CA ILE A 198 -10.12 0.43 0.23
C ILE A 198 -11.33 -0.25 -0.42
N ALA A 199 -12.42 -0.48 0.30
CA ALA A 199 -13.55 -1.22 -0.25
C ALA A 199 -14.12 -0.56 -1.50
N GLU A 200 -14.36 0.76 -1.47
CA GLU A 200 -14.84 1.51 -2.64
C GLU A 200 -13.84 1.43 -3.81
N SER A 201 -12.53 1.48 -3.57
CA SER A 201 -11.55 1.32 -4.64
C SER A 201 -11.53 -0.10 -5.19
N ARG A 202 -11.75 -1.13 -4.38
CA ARG A 202 -11.75 -2.52 -4.85
C ARG A 202 -12.97 -2.81 -5.72
N ASP A 203 -14.09 -2.14 -5.48
CA ASP A 203 -15.28 -2.23 -6.32
C ASP A 203 -15.18 -1.36 -7.59
N THR A 204 -14.74 -0.10 -7.45
CA THR A 204 -14.80 0.89 -8.55
C THR A 204 -13.50 1.04 -9.36
N MET A 205 -12.36 0.71 -8.75
CA MET A 205 -11.02 0.83 -9.34
C MET A 205 -10.16 -0.43 -9.07
N PRO A 206 -10.61 -1.64 -9.48
CA PRO A 206 -9.96 -2.89 -9.11
C PRO A 206 -8.60 -3.12 -9.78
N PHE A 207 -8.17 -2.25 -10.70
CA PHE A 207 -6.93 -2.39 -11.46
C PHE A 207 -5.75 -1.61 -10.86
N ILE A 208 -5.87 -1.07 -9.64
CA ILE A 208 -4.79 -0.36 -8.94
C ILE A 208 -4.57 -0.92 -7.52
N PHE A 209 -3.31 -0.94 -7.06
CA PHE A 209 -2.98 -1.43 -5.71
C PHE A 209 -3.23 -0.41 -4.61
N PHE A 210 -2.90 0.85 -4.87
CA PHE A 210 -2.90 1.91 -3.87
C PHE A 210 -4.32 2.32 -3.46
N GLN A 211 -4.39 2.97 -2.30
CA GLN A 211 -5.62 3.53 -1.75
C GLN A 211 -5.84 4.92 -2.38
N PRO A 212 -6.93 5.15 -3.12
CA PRO A 212 -7.23 6.46 -3.66
C PRO A 212 -7.60 7.44 -2.54
N CYS A 213 -7.10 8.67 -2.62
CA CYS A 213 -7.50 9.75 -1.70
C CYS A 213 -8.96 10.19 -1.91
N ASP A 214 -9.50 11.03 -1.02
CA ASP A 214 -10.89 11.53 -1.10
C ASP A 214 -11.20 12.17 -2.48
N VAL A 215 -10.24 12.93 -3.03
CA VAL A 215 -10.35 13.54 -4.38
C VAL A 215 -10.38 12.46 -5.47
N CYS A 216 -9.67 11.36 -5.25
CA CYS A 216 -9.50 10.29 -6.23
C CYS A 216 -10.64 9.29 -6.31
N ILE A 217 -11.48 9.22 -5.29
CA ILE A 217 -12.73 8.46 -5.32
C ILE A 217 -13.74 9.06 -6.33
N GLY A 218 -13.66 10.38 -6.57
CA GLY A 218 -14.53 11.11 -7.51
C GLY A 218 -14.40 10.67 -8.99
N PRO A 219 -15.40 10.99 -9.84
CA PRO A 219 -15.57 10.45 -11.21
C PRO A 219 -14.51 10.86 -12.25
N SER A 220 -13.66 11.85 -12.00
CA SER A 220 -12.68 12.32 -12.99
C SER A 220 -11.29 12.54 -12.39
N SER A 221 -10.84 11.55 -11.62
CA SER A 221 -9.60 11.65 -10.88
C SER A 221 -8.38 11.04 -11.60
N PRO A 222 -7.15 11.44 -11.22
CA PRO A 222 -5.93 10.77 -11.68
C PRO A 222 -5.93 9.26 -11.42
N ALA A 223 -6.45 8.80 -10.27
CA ALA A 223 -6.53 7.38 -9.96
C ALA A 223 -7.48 6.63 -10.90
N LYS A 224 -8.66 7.20 -11.21
CA LYS A 224 -9.58 6.62 -12.18
C LYS A 224 -8.98 6.54 -13.57
N LYS A 225 -8.29 7.59 -14.03
CA LYS A 225 -7.58 7.57 -15.32
C LYS A 225 -6.53 6.46 -15.38
N LEU A 226 -5.77 6.26 -14.30
CA LEU A 226 -4.77 5.19 -14.24
C LEU A 226 -5.43 3.80 -14.22
N ASN A 227 -6.49 3.63 -13.43
CA ASN A 227 -7.29 2.41 -13.41
C ASN A 227 -7.90 2.10 -14.79
N GLU A 228 -8.49 3.09 -15.47
CA GLU A 228 -9.05 2.93 -16.82
C GLU A 228 -7.97 2.55 -17.84
N LYS A 229 -6.78 3.15 -17.77
CA LYS A 229 -5.64 2.78 -18.62
C LYS A 229 -5.33 1.28 -18.46
N TYR A 230 -5.18 0.81 -17.23
CA TYR A 230 -4.85 -0.59 -16.95
C TYR A 230 -6.01 -1.55 -17.26
N ALA A 231 -7.25 -1.10 -17.02
CA ALA A 231 -8.47 -1.83 -17.36
C ALA A 231 -8.60 -2.04 -18.88
N ASN A 232 -8.37 -1.00 -19.68
CA ASN A 232 -8.43 -1.07 -21.14
C ASN A 232 -7.35 -2.01 -21.68
N PHE A 233 -6.12 -1.88 -21.18
CA PHE A 233 -5.03 -2.81 -21.54
C PHE A 233 -5.44 -4.27 -21.25
N ALA A 234 -5.95 -4.55 -20.06
CA ALA A 234 -6.39 -5.90 -19.69
C ALA A 234 -7.57 -6.38 -20.54
N LYS A 235 -8.55 -5.52 -20.83
CA LYS A 235 -9.73 -5.86 -21.61
C LYS A 235 -9.39 -6.21 -23.05
N GLU A 236 -8.47 -5.47 -23.65
CA GLU A 236 -8.06 -5.64 -25.05
C GLU A 236 -7.15 -6.86 -25.24
N ASN A 237 -6.24 -7.11 -24.29
CA ASN A 237 -5.19 -8.13 -24.45
C ASN A 237 -5.44 -9.42 -23.66
N TYR A 238 -6.18 -9.35 -22.55
CA TYR A 238 -6.32 -10.43 -21.56
C TYR A 238 -7.73 -10.48 -20.96
N LEU A 239 -8.75 -10.61 -21.82
CA LEU A 239 -10.16 -10.46 -21.44
C LEU A 239 -10.60 -11.33 -20.24
N GLN A 240 -10.07 -12.55 -20.10
CA GLN A 240 -10.38 -13.40 -18.95
C GLN A 240 -9.81 -12.83 -17.65
N LEU A 241 -8.54 -12.38 -17.66
CA LEU A 241 -7.90 -11.74 -16.51
C LEU A 241 -8.63 -10.45 -16.10
N TYR A 242 -9.06 -9.64 -17.08
CA TYR A 242 -9.87 -8.45 -16.85
C TYR A 242 -11.15 -8.77 -16.07
N LYS A 243 -11.91 -9.79 -16.50
CA LYS A 243 -13.14 -10.20 -15.83
C LYS A 243 -12.90 -10.73 -14.42
N ILE A 244 -11.82 -11.50 -14.22
CA ILE A 244 -11.46 -12.06 -12.92
C ILE A 244 -11.08 -10.96 -11.93
N ILE A 245 -10.28 -9.97 -12.34
CA ILE A 245 -9.88 -8.86 -11.47
C ILE A 245 -11.11 -8.09 -10.97
N ILE A 246 -12.09 -7.81 -11.84
CA ILE A 246 -13.35 -7.17 -11.43
C ILE A 246 -14.10 -8.04 -10.42
N ALA A 247 -14.28 -9.33 -10.72
CA ALA A 247 -15.04 -10.23 -9.86
C ALA A 247 -14.37 -10.40 -8.48
N GLN A 248 -13.06 -10.61 -8.45
CA GLN A 248 -12.29 -10.75 -7.21
C GLN A 248 -12.19 -9.42 -6.45
N GLY A 249 -12.08 -8.28 -7.13
CA GLY A 249 -12.09 -6.97 -6.50
C GLY A 249 -13.39 -6.70 -5.76
N LYS A 250 -14.53 -7.09 -6.36
CA LYS A 250 -15.83 -7.01 -5.68
C LYS A 250 -15.91 -7.92 -4.45
N ILE A 251 -15.42 -9.15 -4.55
CA ILE A 251 -15.37 -10.08 -3.40
C ILE A 251 -14.48 -9.51 -2.28
N ASP A 252 -13.33 -8.92 -2.65
CA ASP A 252 -12.43 -8.25 -1.71
C ASP A 252 -13.13 -7.07 -1.03
N ALA A 253 -13.79 -6.20 -1.79
CA ALA A 253 -14.58 -5.08 -1.28
C ALA A 253 -15.66 -5.53 -0.28
N ASP A 254 -16.45 -6.55 -0.64
CA ASP A 254 -17.52 -7.08 0.19
C ASP A 254 -17.00 -7.70 1.50
N SER A 255 -15.73 -8.11 1.57
CA SER A 255 -15.12 -8.61 2.80
C SER A 255 -14.94 -7.52 3.88
N TYR A 256 -14.97 -6.24 3.47
CA TYR A 256 -14.97 -5.07 4.36
C TYR A 256 -16.41 -4.64 4.73
N ASP A 257 -17.45 -5.22 4.14
CA ASP A 257 -18.85 -4.88 4.40
C ASP A 257 -19.35 -5.29 5.82
N PRO A 258 -18.90 -6.40 6.44
CA PRO A 258 -19.15 -6.68 7.86
C PRO A 258 -18.52 -5.64 8.79
N LEU A 259 -17.39 -5.04 8.39
CA LEU A 259 -16.83 -3.88 9.09
C LEU A 259 -17.80 -2.72 8.97
N HIS A 260 -18.30 -2.40 7.75
CA HIS A 260 -19.28 -1.33 7.47
C HIS A 260 -20.62 -1.46 8.24
N LYS A 261 -21.18 -2.67 8.35
CA LYS A 261 -22.43 -2.93 9.10
C LYS A 261 -22.26 -2.85 10.62
N ARG A 262 -21.08 -3.17 11.16
CA ARG A 262 -20.76 -2.94 12.58
C ARG A 262 -20.56 -1.45 12.91
N ILE A 263 -20.43 -0.57 11.91
CA ILE A 263 -20.25 0.88 12.07
C ILE A 263 -21.60 1.58 12.14
N SER A 264 -22.44 1.35 11.13
CA SER A 264 -23.72 2.01 10.98
C SER A 264 -24.74 1.61 12.05
N GLY A 265 -24.58 0.42 12.65
CA GLY A 265 -25.38 -0.01 13.80
C GLY A 265 -25.01 0.62 15.14
N ASN A 266 -23.85 1.30 15.24
CA ASN A 266 -23.38 1.93 16.49
C ASN A 266 -23.59 3.46 16.53
N GLU A 267 -24.12 4.07 15.46
CA GLU A 267 -24.48 5.50 15.44
C GLU A 267 -25.92 5.76 15.94
N THR A 268 -26.61 4.74 16.44
CA THR A 268 -28.01 4.83 16.94
C THR A 268 -28.22 4.30 18.36
N GLN A 269 -27.21 4.36 19.23
CA GLN A 269 -27.39 4.17 20.68
C GLN A 269 -26.82 5.32 21.49
#